data_AF-A0A916LDT4-F1
#
_entry.id   AF-A0A916LDT4-F1
#
_cell.length_a   1.000
_cell.length_b   1.000
_cell.length_c   1.000
_cell.angle_alpha   90.00
_cell.angle_beta   90.00
_cell.angle_gamma   90.00
#
_symmetry.space_group_name_H-M   'P 1'
#
loop_
_entity.id
_entity.type
_entity.pdbx_description
1 polymer ?
#
loop_
_entity_poly.entity_id
_entity_poly.type
_entity_poly.pdbx_seq_one_letter_code
_entity_poly.pdbx_strand_id
1 'polypeptide(L)' 'MILNAGGLTHTSVALRDACAELSAPLIEVHISNVHAREEFRRHSYLSPIATGVIVGLGIQGYLLALRYLAEHVGT' A
#
# COMPACT_ATOMS: atom_id res chain seq x y z
N MET A 1 -2.29 2.98 -8.91
CA MET A 1 -1.07 3.44 -8.20
C MET A 1 -0.53 2.31 -7.36
N ILE A 2 0.77 2.04 -7.42
CA ILE A 2 1.47 1.11 -6.50
C ILE A 2 2.29 1.98 -5.55
N LEU A 3 2.01 1.94 -4.26
CA LEU A 3 2.62 2.83 -3.27
C LEU A 3 3.24 2.04 -2.12
N ASN A 4 4.52 2.30 -1.86
CA ASN A 4 5.17 1.99 -0.59
C ASN A 4 5.56 3.31 0.07
N ALA A 5 4.78 3.75 1.04
CA ALA A 5 5.00 5.02 1.73
C ALA A 5 6.05 4.91 2.86
N GLY A 6 6.64 3.73 3.07
CA GLY A 6 7.62 3.50 4.12
C GLY A 6 7.09 3.93 5.49
N GLY A 7 7.86 4.77 6.20
CA GLY A 7 7.45 5.29 7.51
C GLY A 7 6.21 6.19 7.49
N LEU A 8 5.91 6.85 6.37
CA LEU A 8 4.74 7.74 6.24
C LEU A 8 3.42 6.98 6.30
N THR A 9 3.44 5.69 5.98
CA THR A 9 2.32 4.77 6.18
C THR A 9 1.74 4.89 7.60
N HIS A 10 2.60 5.07 8.60
CA HIS A 10 2.24 5.00 10.01
C HIS A 10 1.96 6.37 10.63
N THR A 11 2.17 7.47 9.89
CA THR A 11 2.17 8.82 10.48
C THR A 11 1.47 9.87 9.62
N SER A 12 1.39 9.69 8.29
CA SER A 12 0.99 10.75 7.38
C SER A 12 -0.50 10.70 7.04
N VAL A 13 -1.29 11.42 7.83
CA VAL A 13 -2.69 11.72 7.50
C VAL A 13 -2.79 12.52 6.20
N ALA A 14 -1.87 13.46 5.96
CA ALA A 14 -1.83 14.24 4.73
C ALA A 14 -1.68 13.36 3.46
N LEU A 15 -0.80 12.35 3.51
CA LEU A 15 -0.66 11.41 2.39
C LEU A 15 -1.90 10.53 2.24
N ARG A 16 -2.53 10.10 3.34
CA ARG A 16 -3.81 9.40 3.33
C ARG A 16 -4.88 10.22 2.63
N ASP A 17 -5.01 11.50 2.95
CA ASP A 17 -6.04 12.36 2.38
C ASP A 17 -5.80 12.58 0.88
N ALA A 18 -4.56 12.83 0.47
CA ALA A 18 -4.22 12.90 -0.95
C ALA A 18 -4.52 11.59 -1.71
N CYS A 19 -4.29 10.43 -1.07
CA CYS A 19 -4.61 9.13 -1.66
C CYS A 19 -6.11 8.85 -1.71
N ALA A 20 -6.90 9.39 -0.79
CA ALA A 20 -8.35 9.19 -0.74
C ALA A 20 -9.08 9.86 -1.92
N GLU A 21 -8.49 10.89 -2.51
CA GLU A 21 -9.01 11.60 -3.69
C GLU A 21 -8.68 10.90 -5.01
N LEU A 22 -7.94 9.78 -4.98
CA LEU A 22 -7.59 9.04 -6.18
C LEU A 22 -8.81 8.31 -6.74
N SER A 23 -9.08 8.55 -8.03
CA SER A 23 -10.08 7.77 -8.79
C SER A 23 -9.52 6.43 -9.31
N ALA A 24 -8.19 6.29 -9.37
CA ALA A 24 -7.53 5.06 -9.81
C ALA A 24 -7.26 4.11 -8.63
N PRO A 25 -7.23 2.78 -8.86
CA PRO A 25 -6.94 1.80 -7.81
C PRO A 25 -5.60 2.07 -7.11
N LEU A 26 -5.55 1.86 -5.79
CA LEU A 26 -4.37 2.04 -4.96
C LEU A 26 -3.95 0.72 -4.32
N ILE A 27 -2.75 0.22 -4.65
CA ILE A 27 -2.16 -0.95 -4.00
C ILE A 27 -1.03 -0.49 -3.07
N GLU A 28 -1.21 -0.72 -1.78
CA GLU A 28 -0.17 -0.51 -0.76
C GLU A 28 0.79 -1.69 -0.75
N VAL A 29 2.09 -1.42 -0.78
CA VAL A 29 3.15 -2.45 -0.80
C VAL A 29 4.15 -2.21 0.31
N HIS A 30 4.45 -3.26 1.08
CA HIS A 30 5.54 -3.30 2.05
C HIS A 30 6.49 -4.45 1.78
N ILE A 31 7.77 -4.13 1.57
CA ILE A 31 8.83 -5.13 1.32
C ILE A 31 8.97 -6.08 2.53
N SER A 32 9.07 -5.52 3.75
CA SER A 32 9.15 -6.29 4.99
C SER A 32 7.77 -6.62 5.54
N ASN A 33 7.65 -7.70 6.33
CA ASN A 33 6.42 -7.98 7.06
C ASN A 33 6.25 -6.98 8.23
N VAL A 34 5.48 -5.91 8.03
CA VAL A 34 5.28 -4.87 9.05
C VAL A 34 4.52 -5.36 10.28
N HIS A 35 3.77 -6.46 10.18
CA HIS A 35 3.06 -7.07 11.31
C HIS A 35 4.01 -7.82 12.26
N ALA A 36 5.13 -8.34 11.75
CA ALA A 36 6.18 -9.00 12.54
C ALA A 36 7.16 -8.00 13.19
N ARG A 37 6.95 -6.70 12.98
CA ARG A 37 7.85 -5.62 13.40
C ARG A 37 7.31 -4.89 14.63
N GLU A 38 7.99 -3.80 14.98
CA GLU A 38 7.66 -2.89 16.08
C GLU A 38 6.19 -2.47 16.02
N GLU A 39 5.54 -2.29 17.17
CA GLU A 39 4.10 -2.03 17.27
C GLU A 39 3.64 -0.83 16.43
N PHE A 40 4.44 0.25 16.42
CA PHE A 40 4.14 1.46 15.65
C PHE A 40 4.13 1.24 14.13
N ARG A 41 4.64 0.10 13.62
CA ARG A 41 4.60 -0.24 12.19
C ARG A 41 3.37 -1.05 11.79
N ARG A 42 2.56 -1.48 12.75
CA ARG A 42 1.39 -2.33 12.49
C ARG A 42 0.17 -1.54 12.03
N HIS A 43 0.13 -0.24 12.34
CA HIS A 43 -0.94 0.65 11.91
C HIS A 43 -0.57 1.34 10.59
N SER A 44 -1.48 1.32 9.62
CA SER A 44 -1.36 2.06 8.37
C SER A 44 -2.56 2.98 8.21
N TYR A 45 -2.29 4.26 7.92
CA TYR A 45 -3.32 5.20 7.49
C TYR A 45 -3.76 4.97 6.05
N LEU A 46 -2.97 4.23 5.25
CA LEU A 46 -3.25 3.96 3.84
C LEU A 46 -4.08 2.69 3.65
N SER A 47 -3.85 1.65 4.47
CA SER A 47 -4.54 0.36 4.31
C SER A 47 -6.07 0.45 4.29
N PRO A 48 -6.72 1.31 5.10
CA PRO A 48 -8.18 1.44 5.08
C PRO A 48 -8.75 2.02 3.78
N ILE A 49 -7.95 2.75 3.00
CA ILE A 49 -8.37 3.39 1.73
C ILE A 49 -7.76 2.74 0.49
N ALA A 50 -6.84 1.80 0.66
CA ALA A 50 -6.22 1.08 -0.44
C ALA A 50 -7.20 0.05 -1.03
N THR A 51 -7.14 -0.15 -2.34
CA THR A 51 -7.81 -1.26 -3.04
C THR A 51 -7.30 -2.61 -2.55
N GLY A 52 -6.01 -2.69 -2.22
CA GLY A 52 -5.39 -3.90 -1.69
C GLY A 52 -4.04 -3.60 -1.03
N VAL A 53 -3.60 -4.51 -0.16
CA VAL A 53 -2.37 -4.37 0.61
C VAL A 53 -1.54 -5.65 0.48
N ILE A 54 -0.26 -5.51 0.08
CA ILE A 54 0.69 -6.61 -0.06
C ILE A 54 1.86 -6.37 0.89
N VAL A 55 2.10 -7.31 1.79
CA VAL A 55 3.06 -7.13 2.91
C VAL A 55 3.97 -8.34 3.04
N GLY A 56 5.27 -8.09 3.19
CA GLY A 56 6.24 -9.13 3.57
C GLY A 56 6.73 -10.04 2.46
N LEU A 57 6.38 -9.76 1.21
CA LEU A 57 6.80 -10.55 0.04
C LEU A 57 8.02 -9.98 -0.68
N GLY A 58 8.80 -9.12 0.00
CA GLY A 58 9.99 -8.51 -0.58
C GLY A 58 9.68 -7.71 -1.85
N ILE A 59 10.61 -7.72 -2.80
CA ILE A 59 10.43 -7.04 -4.09
C ILE A 59 9.33 -7.69 -4.95
N GLN A 60 9.02 -8.97 -4.73
CA GLN A 60 7.94 -9.66 -5.46
C GLN A 60 6.58 -9.01 -5.21
N GLY A 61 6.39 -8.34 -4.08
CA GLY A 61 5.16 -7.59 -3.80
C GLY A 61 4.83 -6.53 -4.86
N TYR A 62 5.85 -5.88 -5.44
CA TYR A 62 5.64 -4.92 -6.54
C TYR A 62 5.19 -5.60 -7.82
N LEU A 63 5.74 -6.78 -8.14
CA LEU A 63 5.35 -7.53 -9.33
C LEU A 63 3.91 -8.06 -9.21
N LEU A 64 3.51 -8.50 -8.01
CA LEU A 64 2.14 -8.89 -7.73
C LEU A 64 1.16 -7.71 -7.84
N ALA A 65 1.51 -6.56 -7.27
CA ALA A 65 0.73 -5.33 -7.42
C ALA A 65 0.59 -4.91 -8.89
N LEU A 66 1.68 -4.99 -9.66
CA LEU A 66 1.68 -4.66 -11.08
C LEU A 66 0.80 -5.62 -11.89
N ARG A 67 0.87 -6.93 -11.62
CA ARG A 67 0.01 -7.94 -12.27
C ARG A 67 -1.47 -7.66 -11.98
N TYR A 68 -1.82 -7.44 -10.72
CA TYR A 68 -3.19 -7.09 -10.34
C TYR A 68 -3.69 -5.88 -11.13
N LEU A 69 -2.90 -4.79 -11.16
CA LEU A 69 -3.29 -3.60 -11.91
C LEU A 69 -3.39 -3.87 -13.41
N ALA A 70 -2.45 -4.60 -14.01
CA ALA A 70 -2.48 -4.92 -15.44
C ALA A 70 -3.73 -5.71 -15.85
N GLU A 71 -4.23 -6.57 -14.97
CA GLU A 71 -5.46 -7.35 -15.17
C GLU A 71 -6.74 -6.52 -14.95
N HIS A 72 -6.65 -5.38 -14.26
CA HIS A 72 -7.78 -4.53 -13.86
C HIS A 72 -7.73 -3.12 -14.47
N VAL A 73 -6.83 -2.87 -15.44
CA VAL A 73 -6.81 -1.64 -16.23
C VAL A 73 -7.87 -1.75 -17.33
N GLY A 74 -9.01 -1.10 -17.16
CA GLY A 74 -10.05 -0.97 -18.19
C GLY A 74 -11.48 -1.29 -17.76
N THR A 75 -11.72 -1.67 -16.51
CA THR A 75 -13.06 -1.73 -15.87
C THR A 75 -13.31 -0.47 -15.06
#